data_AF-A0A091C311-F1
#
_entry.id   AF-A0A091C311-F1
#
_cell.length_a   1.000
_cell.length_b   1.000
_cell.length_c   1.000
_cell.angle_alpha   90.00
_cell.angle_beta   90.00
_cell.angle_gamma   90.00
#
_symmetry.space_group_name_H-M   'P 1'
#
loop_
_entity.id
_entity.type
_entity.pdbx_description
1 polymer ?
#
loop_
_entity_poly.entity_id
_entity_poly.type
_entity_poly.pdbx_seq_one_letter_code
_entity_poly.pdbx_strand_id
1 'polypeptide(L)' 'MAGIDEVGRGPLAGPVVAAAVVLPEDSFLPGLNDSKQLSEKNV' A
#
# COMPACT_ATOMS: atom_id res chain seq x y z
N MET A 1 12.05 -2.33 10.06
CA MET A 1 10.76 -3.07 10.19
C MET A 1 10.15 -3.26 8.80
N ALA A 2 9.33 -4.29 8.58
CA ALA A 2 8.71 -4.56 7.28
C ALA A 2 7.16 -4.48 7.36
N GLY A 3 6.54 -3.83 6.39
CA GLY A 3 5.09 -3.77 6.20
C GLY A 3 4.68 -4.51 4.93
N ILE A 4 3.51 -5.13 4.95
CA ILE A 4 2.95 -5.93 3.83
C ILE A 4 1.50 -5.51 3.63
N ASP A 5 1.06 -5.39 2.38
CA ASP A 5 -0.34 -5.09 2.04
C ASP A 5 -0.74 -5.72 0.69
N GLU A 6 -2.04 -5.93 0.49
CA GLU A 6 -2.61 -6.48 -0.75
C GLU A 6 -3.82 -5.68 -1.27
N VAL A 7 -4.00 -5.72 -2.60
CA VAL A 7 -5.15 -5.11 -3.28
C VAL A 7 -5.78 -6.12 -4.24
N GLY A 8 -7.10 -6.01 -4.42
CA GLY A 8 -7.82 -6.81 -5.42
C GLY A 8 -8.39 -8.13 -4.90
N ARG A 9 -8.61 -8.31 -3.59
CA ARG A 9 -9.26 -9.53 -3.04
C ARG A 9 -10.78 -9.61 -3.22
N GLY A 10 -11.44 -8.48 -3.49
CA GLY A 10 -12.90 -8.36 -3.60
C GLY A 10 -13.55 -8.40 -5.00
N PRO A 11 -12.90 -8.01 -6.11
CA PRO A 11 -13.52 -8.01 -7.44
C PRO A 11 -13.69 -9.43 -8.01
N LEU A 12 -14.68 -9.59 -8.90
CA LEU A 12 -15.05 -10.87 -9.54
C LEU A 12 -13.98 -11.38 -10.52
N ALA A 13 -13.21 -10.45 -11.11
CA ALA A 13 -12.13 -10.74 -12.04
C ALA A 13 -11.03 -9.68 -11.91
N GLY A 14 -9.80 -10.07 -12.22
CA GLY A 14 -8.60 -9.26 -12.06
C GLY A 14 -7.58 -9.92 -11.12
N PRO A 15 -6.29 -9.57 -11.22
CA PRO A 15 -5.26 -10.15 -10.37
C PRO A 15 -5.35 -9.62 -8.94
N VAL A 16 -4.98 -10.45 -7.98
CA VAL A 16 -4.59 -10.00 -6.64
C VAL A 16 -3.12 -9.58 -6.72
N VAL A 17 -2.79 -8.42 -6.16
CA VAL A 17 -1.41 -7.92 -6.09
C VAL A 17 -1.06 -7.68 -4.63
N ALA A 18 0.09 -8.17 -4.20
CA ALA A 18 0.64 -7.94 -2.87
C ALA A 18 2.01 -7.26 -2.98
N ALA A 19 2.33 -6.41 -2.01
CA ALA A 19 3.61 -5.70 -1.93
C ALA A 19 4.17 -5.75 -0.51
N ALA A 20 5.50 -5.68 -0.41
CA ALA A 20 6.21 -5.60 0.87
C ALA A 20 7.21 -4.43 0.82
N VAL A 21 7.26 -3.66 1.91
CA VAL A 21 8.17 -2.52 2.06
C VAL A 21 8.97 -2.71 3.35
N VAL A 22 10.30 -2.63 3.24
CA VAL A 22 11.20 -2.60 4.39
C VAL A 22 11.67 -1.18 4.60
N LEU A 23 11.40 -0.63 5.78
CA LEU A 23 11.83 0.72 6.13
C LEU A 23 13.01 0.71 7.13
N PRO A 24 13.95 1.67 7.02
CA PRO A 24 14.96 1.94 8.04
C PRO A 24 14.34 2.21 9.42
N GLU A 25 15.09 2.01 10.50
CA GLU A 25 14.54 2.14 11.86
C GLU A 25 14.02 3.54 12.19
N ASP A 26 14.64 4.59 11.65
CA ASP A 26 14.27 6.00 11.90
C ASP A 26 13.37 6.61 10.81
N SER A 27 12.74 5.77 9.97
CA SER A 27 11.87 6.27 8.92
C SER A 27 10.58 6.86 9.48
N PHE A 28 10.38 8.16 9.30
CA PHE A 28 9.11 8.83 9.53
C PHE A 28 8.57 9.37 8.21
N LEU A 29 7.47 8.80 7.73
CA LEU A 29 6.83 9.15 6.46
C LEU A 29 5.48 9.84 6.75
N PRO A 30 5.46 11.18 6.90
CA PRO A 30 4.22 11.90 7.17
C PRO A 30 3.24 11.70 6.00
N GLY A 31 2.01 11.27 6.31
CA GLY A 31 0.97 11.02 5.31
C GLY A 31 0.89 9.58 4.78
N LEU A 32 1.78 8.67 5.19
CA LEU A 32 1.71 7.25 4.81
C LEU A 32 0.49 6.52 5.43
N ASN A 33 -0.22 7.14 6.37
CA ASN A 33 -1.30 6.51 7.14
C ASN A 33 -2.70 6.60 6.50
N ASP A 34 -2.88 7.28 5.37
CA ASP A 34 -4.20 7.44 4.73
C ASP A 34 -4.17 7.27 3.22
N SER A 35 -3.71 6.09 2.77
CA SER A 35 -3.74 5.69 1.35
C SER A 35 -5.15 5.67 0.74
N LYS A 36 -6.21 5.71 1.57
CA LYS A 36 -7.61 5.62 1.14
C LYS A 36 -8.13 6.90 0.47
N GLN A 37 -7.36 7.99 0.48
CA GLN A 37 -7.71 9.25 -0.21
C GLN A 37 -6.96 9.47 -1.53
N LEU A 38 -6.09 8.55 -1.94
CA LEU A 38 -5.35 8.65 -3.20
C LEU A 38 -6.24 8.21 -4.38
N SER A 39 -6.49 9.12 -5.33
CA SER A 39 -7.09 8.77 -6.61
C SER A 39 -6.07 8.06 -7.51
N GLU A 40 -6.52 7.17 -8.41
CA GLU A 40 -5.66 6.47 -9.39
C GLU A 40 -4.71 7.40 -10.17
N LYS A 41 -5.07 8.69 -10.32
CA LYS A 41 -4.24 9.72 -10.96
C LYS A 41 -2.95 10.07 -10.23
N ASN A 42 -2.85 9.75 -8.93
CA ASN A 42 -1.75 10.14 -8.05
C ASN A 42 -0.98 8.93 -7.47
N VAL A 43 -1.16 7.75 -8.09
CA VAL A 43 -0.36 6.54 -7.84
C VAL A 43 0.96 6.65 -8.61
#